data_AF-A0A0K0YEV4-F1
#
_entry.id   AF-A0A0K0YEV4-F1
#
_cell.length_a   1.000
_cell.length_b   1.000
_cell.length_c   1.000
_cell.angle_alpha   90.00
_cell.angle_beta   90.00
_cell.angle_gamma   90.00
#
_symmetry.space_group_name_H-M   'P 1'
#
loop_
_entity.id
_entity.type
_entity.pdbx_description
1 polymer ?
#
loop_
_entity_poly.entity_id
_entity_poly.type
_entity_poly.pdbx_seq_one_letter_code
_entity_poly.pdbx_strand_id
1 'polypeptide(L)'
;DDINPIILSLVSIGLVQFILSMISSYCMDVITSKILKTLKLEYLRSVFYQDGQFHDNNPGSKLRSDLDFYLEQVSSGIGTKFITIFTYASSFLGLFIWSLIKKARLTLCIT
;
A
#
# COMPACT_ATOMS: atom_id res chain seq x y z
N ASP A 1 -7.52 39.36 -19.72
CA ASP A 1 -8.50 38.38 -19.22
C ASP A 1 -8.09 36.92 -19.48
N ASP A 2 -6.85 36.52 -19.18
CA ASP A 2 -6.32 35.17 -19.50
C ASP A 2 -5.98 34.31 -18.27
N ILE A 3 -6.45 34.70 -17.09
CA ILE A 3 -6.18 33.97 -15.84
C ILE A 3 -7.03 32.69 -15.73
N ASN A 4 -8.07 32.54 -16.54
CA ASN A 4 -9.08 31.49 -16.38
C ASN A 4 -8.66 30.06 -16.81
N PRO A 5 -7.98 29.80 -17.95
CA PRO A 5 -7.82 28.43 -18.45
C PRO A 5 -6.80 27.61 -17.66
N ILE A 6 -5.72 28.23 -17.16
CA ILE A 6 -4.69 27.53 -16.36
C ILE A 6 -5.26 27.14 -14.99
N ILE A 7 -5.99 28.05 -14.35
CA ILE A 7 -6.62 27.79 -13.05
C ILE A 7 -7.68 26.71 -13.18
N LEU A 8 -8.54 26.77 -14.21
CA LEU A 8 -9.55 25.75 -14.46
C LEU A 8 -8.92 24.35 -14.66
N SER A 9 -7.81 24.28 -15.40
CA SER A 9 -7.06 23.04 -15.62
C SER A 9 -6.50 22.48 -14.30
N LEU A 10 -5.83 23.31 -13.49
CA LEU A 10 -5.29 22.90 -12.19
C LEU A 10 -6.38 22.38 -11.24
N VAL A 11 -7.52 23.08 -11.19
CA VAL A 11 -8.67 22.65 -10.36
C VAL A 11 -9.22 21.31 -10.84
N SER A 12 -9.36 21.12 -12.17
CA SER A 12 -9.85 19.85 -12.72
C SER A 12 -8.91 18.68 -12.41
N ILE A 13 -7.59 18.86 -12.51
CA ILE A 13 -6.60 17.83 -12.19
C ILE A 13 -6.65 17.49 -10.71
N GLY A 14 -6.75 18.49 -9.84
CA GLY A 14 -6.88 18.30 -8.40
C GLY A 14 -8.13 17.50 -8.01
N LEU A 15 -9.27 17.78 -8.66
CA LEU A 15 -10.52 17.06 -8.44
C LEU A 15 -10.41 15.60 -8.88
N VAL A 16 -9.85 15.34 -10.06
CA VAL A 16 -9.63 13.97 -10.57
C VAL A 16 -8.68 13.21 -9.64
N GLN A 17 -7.58 13.83 -9.23
CA GLN A 17 -6.63 13.22 -8.30
C GLN A 17 -7.29 12.87 -6.97
N PHE A 18 -8.12 13.77 -6.42
CA PHE A 18 -8.85 13.51 -5.18
C PHE A 18 -9.77 12.29 -5.29
N ILE A 19 -10.55 12.20 -6.36
CA ILE A 19 -11.47 11.07 -6.59
C ILE A 19 -10.68 9.76 -6.74
N LEU A 20 -9.62 9.76 -7.54
CA LEU A 20 -8.76 8.57 -7.72
C LEU A 20 -8.10 8.15 -6.41
N SER A 21 -7.61 9.10 -5.61
CA SER A 21 -7.01 8.82 -4.30
C SER A 21 -8.02 8.21 -3.34
N MET A 22 -9.26 8.72 -3.27
CA MET A 22 -10.30 8.13 -2.42
C MET A 22 -10.63 6.69 -2.83
N ILE A 23 -10.80 6.44 -4.13
CA ILE A 23 -11.07 5.09 -4.64
C ILE A 23 -9.92 4.14 -4.33
N SER A 24 -8.68 4.60 -4.53
CA SER A 24 -7.48 3.81 -4.26
C SER A 24 -7.37 3.45 -2.77
N SER A 25 -7.54 4.43 -1.88
CA SER A 25 -7.51 4.19 -0.43
C SER A 25 -8.61 3.22 0.01
N TYR A 26 -9.83 3.37 -0.49
CA TYR A 26 -10.93 2.47 -0.18
C TYR A 26 -10.67 1.04 -0.69
N CYS A 27 -10.19 0.91 -1.93
CA CYS A 27 -9.85 -0.38 -2.52
C CYS A 27 -8.78 -1.11 -1.69
N MET A 28 -7.74 -0.39 -1.29
CA MET A 28 -6.65 -0.97 -0.49
C MET A 28 -7.09 -1.38 0.91
N ASP A 29 -8.00 -0.63 1.54
CA ASP A 29 -8.58 -1.00 2.83
C ASP A 29 -9.39 -2.32 2.73
N VAL A 30 -10.20 -2.46 1.68
CA VAL A 30 -10.95 -3.69 1.39
C VAL A 30 -10.01 -4.88 1.14
N ILE A 31 -8.95 -4.68 0.36
CA ILE A 31 -7.95 -5.72 0.07
C ILE A 31 -7.23 -6.13 1.36
N THR A 32 -6.77 -5.16 2.16
CA THR A 32 -6.07 -5.40 3.43
C THR A 32 -6.96 -6.22 4.37
N SER A 33 -8.22 -5.83 4.52
CA SER A 33 -9.20 -6.57 5.33
C SER A 33 -9.42 -8.00 4.85
N LYS A 34 -9.45 -8.24 3.54
CA LYS A 34 -9.55 -9.60 2.99
C LYS A 34 -8.31 -10.44 3.28
N ILE A 35 -7.12 -9.87 3.08
CA ILE A 35 -5.84 -10.54 3.34
C ILE A 35 -5.73 -10.93 4.82
N LEU A 36 -6.05 -10.02 5.75
CA LEU A 36 -6.04 -10.28 7.18
C LEU A 36 -6.95 -11.44 7.57
N LYS A 37 -8.17 -11.49 7.02
CA LYS A 37 -9.12 -12.57 7.27
C LYS A 37 -8.59 -13.92 6.77
N THR A 38 -8.04 -13.95 5.55
CA THR A 38 -7.47 -15.17 4.98
C THR A 38 -6.26 -15.65 5.78
N LEU A 39 -5.34 -14.75 6.15
CA LEU A 39 -4.16 -15.09 6.96
C LEU A 39 -4.55 -15.65 8.33
N LYS A 40 -5.53 -15.04 9.00
CA LYS A 40 -6.05 -15.54 10.27
C LYS A 40 -6.61 -16.96 10.15
N LEU A 41 -7.33 -17.24 9.06
CA LEU A 41 -7.96 -18.54 8.84
C LEU A 41 -6.93 -19.63 8.49
N GLU A 42 -5.99 -19.33 7.59
CA GLU A 42 -4.87 -20.22 7.25
C GLU A 42 -3.95 -20.49 8.44
N TYR A 43 -3.66 -19.47 9.25
CA TYR A 43 -2.86 -19.65 10.46
C TYR A 43 -3.55 -20.59 11.46
N LEU A 44 -4.84 -20.35 11.76
CA LEU A 44 -5.59 -21.23 12.65
C LEU A 44 -5.64 -22.66 12.11
N ARG A 45 -5.92 -22.82 10.81
CA ARG A 45 -5.92 -24.12 10.14
C ARG A 45 -4.57 -24.83 10.29
N SER A 46 -3.47 -24.11 10.09
CA SER A 46 -2.12 -24.64 10.24
C SER A 46 -1.83 -25.07 11.66
N VAL A 47 -2.20 -24.27 12.67
CA VAL A 47 -2.03 -24.60 14.10
C VAL A 47 -2.78 -25.88 14.47
N PHE A 48 -4.04 -26.02 14.04
CA PHE A 48 -4.82 -27.24 14.32
C PHE A 48 -4.24 -28.51 13.67
N TYR A 49 -3.43 -28.38 12.61
CA TYR A 49 -2.81 -29.51 11.93
C TYR A 49 -1.46 -29.94 12.53
N GLN A 50 -0.94 -29.21 13.53
CA GLN A 50 0.33 -29.53 14.16
C GLN A 50 0.19 -30.65 15.21
N ASP A 51 1.27 -31.39 15.44
CA ASP A 51 1.31 -32.50 16.38
C ASP A 51 1.16 -32.07 17.86
N GLY A 52 0.91 -33.05 18.75
CA GLY A 52 0.81 -32.80 20.19
C GLY A 52 2.07 -32.18 20.79
N GLN A 53 3.26 -32.61 20.36
CA GLN A 53 4.54 -32.03 20.81
C GLN A 53 4.66 -30.54 20.45
N PHE A 54 4.05 -30.08 19.35
CA PHE A 54 4.03 -28.66 19.02
C PHE A 54 3.17 -27.88 20.02
N HIS A 55 1.99 -28.40 20.36
CA HIS A 55 1.07 -27.79 21.31
C HIS A 55 1.60 -27.79 22.75
N ASP A 56 2.40 -28.80 23.12
CA ASP A 56 3.08 -28.86 24.42
C ASP A 56 4.16 -27.77 24.55
N ASN A 57 4.85 -27.45 23.44
CA ASN A 57 5.92 -26.44 23.41
C ASN A 57 5.40 -25.01 23.14
N ASN A 58 4.19 -24.87 22.59
CA ASN A 58 3.62 -23.58 22.20
C ASN A 58 2.23 -23.40 22.82
N PRO A 59 2.13 -22.76 24.00
CA PRO A 59 0.85 -22.53 24.63
C PRO A 59 -0.02 -21.61 23.77
N GLY A 60 -1.34 -21.86 23.77
CA GLY A 60 -2.29 -21.11 22.94
C GLY A 60 -2.28 -19.59 23.17
N SER A 61 -1.92 -19.13 24.37
CA SER A 61 -1.75 -17.70 24.68
C SER A 61 -0.58 -17.06 23.92
N LYS A 62 0.52 -17.80 23.73
CA LYS A 62 1.67 -17.36 22.94
C LYS A 62 1.30 -17.31 21.46
N LEU A 63 0.72 -18.40 20.93
CA LEU A 63 0.29 -18.47 19.53
C LEU A 63 -0.71 -17.36 19.16
N ARG A 64 -1.65 -17.05 20.06
CA ARG A 64 -2.59 -15.94 19.87
C ARG A 64 -1.88 -14.58 19.87
N SER A 65 -1.00 -14.34 20.83
CA SER A 65 -0.23 -13.09 20.91
C SER A 65 0.64 -12.89 19.66
N ASP A 66 1.31 -13.95 19.20
CA ASP A 66 2.10 -13.93 17.98
C ASP A 66 1.24 -13.64 16.75
N LEU A 67 0.09 -14.31 16.63
CA LEU A 67 -0.87 -14.06 15.54
C LEU A 67 -1.35 -12.61 15.50
N ASP A 68 -1.78 -12.07 16.64
CA ASP A 68 -2.28 -10.70 16.73
C ASP A 68 -1.16 -9.70 16.36
N PHE A 69 0.07 -9.92 16.83
CA PHE A 69 1.24 -9.12 16.48
C PHE A 69 1.57 -9.17 14.97
N TYR A 70 1.57 -10.36 14.36
CA TYR A 70 1.84 -10.49 12.93
C TYR A 70 0.73 -9.89 12.06
N LEU A 71 -0.54 -10.06 12.44
CA LEU A 71 -1.66 -9.45 11.74
C LEU A 71 -1.59 -7.92 11.79
N GLU A 72 -1.20 -7.34 12.93
CA GLU A 72 -1.01 -5.90 13.07
C GLU A 72 0.14 -5.38 12.19
N GLN A 73 1.28 -6.10 12.18
CA GLN A 73 2.40 -5.75 11.29
C GLN A 73 2.00 -5.82 9.81
N VAL A 74 1.26 -6.85 9.40
CA VAL A 74 0.77 -6.99 8.02
C VAL A 74 -0.22 -5.86 7.68
N SER A 75 -1.14 -5.53 8.59
CA SER A 75 -2.10 -4.44 8.41
C SER A 75 -1.40 -3.09 8.25
N SER A 76 -0.42 -2.80 9.11
CA SER A 76 0.37 -1.56 9.07
C SER A 76 1.22 -1.47 7.80
N GLY A 77 1.84 -2.58 7.40
CA GLY A 77 2.67 -2.67 6.20
C GLY A 77 1.88 -2.52 4.90
N ILE A 78 0.83 -3.33 4.72
CA ILE A 78 0.03 -3.35 3.49
C ILE A 78 -0.90 -2.13 3.39
N GLY A 79 -1.50 -1.71 4.51
CA GLY A 79 -2.51 -0.66 4.50
C GLY A 79 -1.95 0.73 4.12
N THR A 80 -0.84 1.15 4.73
CA THR A 80 -0.35 2.54 4.59
C THR A 80 0.98 2.64 3.87
N LYS A 81 1.95 1.80 4.25
CA LYS A 81 3.32 1.88 3.72
C LYS A 81 3.39 1.45 2.27
N PHE A 82 2.68 0.37 1.91
CA PHE A 82 2.65 -0.14 0.54
C PHE A 82 2.10 0.88 -0.47
N ILE A 83 0.98 1.53 -0.14
CA ILE A 83 0.40 2.61 -0.98
C ILE A 83 1.41 3.74 -1.13
N THR A 84 2.02 4.17 -0.04
CA THR A 84 2.97 5.28 -0.03
C THR A 84 4.19 5.01 -0.92
N ILE A 85 4.75 3.81 -0.84
CA ILE A 85 5.88 3.39 -1.70
C ILE A 85 5.46 3.43 -3.17
N PHE A 86 4.27 2.91 -3.49
CA PHE A 86 3.77 2.90 -4.86
C PHE A 86 3.51 4.32 -5.40
N THR A 87 2.96 5.20 -4.57
CA THR A 87 2.75 6.61 -4.92
C THR A 87 4.07 7.33 -5.18
N TYR A 88 5.09 7.15 -4.33
CA TYR A 88 6.41 7.76 -4.54
C TYR A 88 7.13 7.18 -5.76
N ALA A 89 7.05 5.88 -5.99
CA ALA A 89 7.61 5.26 -7.18
C ALA A 89 6.94 5.78 -8.46
N SER A 90 5.60 5.91 -8.46
CA SER A 90 4.85 6.45 -9.59
C SER A 90 5.18 7.93 -9.84
N SER A 91 5.31 8.72 -8.77
CA SER A 91 5.66 10.13 -8.86
C SER A 91 7.08 10.31 -9.40
N PHE A 92 8.02 9.49 -8.94
CA PHE A 92 9.39 9.49 -9.44
C PHE A 92 9.45 9.16 -10.93
N LEU A 93 8.77 8.09 -11.35
CA LEU A 93 8.71 7.71 -12.77
C LEU A 93 8.05 8.80 -13.62
N GLY A 94 6.96 9.40 -13.16
CA GLY A 94 6.26 10.48 -13.86
C GLY A 94 7.16 11.70 -14.08
N LEU A 95 7.84 12.15 -13.03
CA LEU A 95 8.79 13.27 -13.12
C LEU A 95 10.01 12.93 -13.98
N PHE A 96 10.51 11.71 -13.88
CA PHE A 96 11.63 11.23 -14.68
C PHE A 96 11.30 11.25 -16.17
N ILE A 97 10.16 10.69 -16.56
CA ILE A 97 9.67 10.69 -17.95
C ILE A 97 9.45 12.13 -18.45
N TRP A 98 8.81 12.98 -17.65
CA TRP A 98 8.60 14.39 -18.00
C TRP A 98 9.93 15.13 -18.24
N SER A 99 10.92 14.88 -17.38
CA SER A 99 12.27 15.45 -17.48
C SER A 99 12.97 15.03 -18.79
N LEU A 100 12.92 13.74 -19.14
CA LEU A 100 13.50 13.21 -20.38
C LEU A 100 12.90 13.85 -21.63
N ILE A 101 11.57 14.05 -21.66
CA ILE A 101 10.88 14.66 -22.82
C ILE A 101 11.30 16.13 -23.00
N LYS A 102 11.45 16.89 -21.90
CA LYS A 102 11.79 18.32 -21.98
C LYS A 102 13.25 18.57 -22.32
N LYS A 103 14.19 17.93 -21.61
CA LYS A 103 15.63 18.14 -21.80
C LYS A 103 16.43 16.89 -21.42
N ALA A 104 16.41 15.88 -22.28
CA ALA A 104 17.13 14.62 -22.09
C ALA A 104 18.62 14.78 -21.70
N ARG A 105 19.32 15.76 -22.28
CA ARG A 105 20.75 16.04 -21.99
C ARG A 105 21.02 16.48 -20.54
N LEU A 106 20.09 17.22 -19.92
CA LEU A 106 20.22 17.66 -18.52
C LEU A 106 19.88 16.53 -17.55
N THR A 107 18.85 15.74 -17.86
CA THR A 107 18.42 14.60 -17.02
C THR A 107 19.52 13.54 -16.92
N LEU A 108 20.21 13.24 -18.03
CA LEU A 108 21.31 12.27 -18.09
C LEU A 108 22.60 12.71 -17.39
N CYS A 109 22.77 14.01 -17.10
CA CYS A 109 23.90 14.52 -16.32
C CYS A 109 23.62 14.53 -14.80
N ILE A 110 22.36 14.52 -14.39
CA ILE A 110 21.93 14.58 -12.98
C ILE A 110 21.74 13.16 -12.41
N THR A 111 21.44 12.17 -13.27
CA THR A 111 21.37 10.75 -12.92
C THR A 111 22.76 10.14 -12.97
#